data_AF-A0A2I3H8S7-F1
#
_entry.id   AF-A0A2I3H8S7-F1
#
_cell.length_a   1.000
_cell.length_b   1.000
_cell.length_c   1.000
_cell.angle_alpha   90.00
_cell.angle_beta   90.00
_cell.angle_gamma   90.00
#
_symmetry.space_group_name_H-M   'P 1'
#
loop_
_entity.id
_entity.type
_entity.pdbx_description
1 polymer ?
#
loop_
_entity_poly.entity_id
_entity_poly.type
_entity_poly.pdbx_seq_one_letter_code
_entity_poly.pdbx_strand_id
1 'polypeptide(L)'
;MSFLTVPYKLPVSLSVGSCVIIKGTPIDSSHYVPFEDGKPFDLRIYVCHNEYEVKVNGEYIYAFVHRIPPSYVKMIQVWRDVSLDSVLVNNGRR
;
A
#
# COMPACT_ATOMS: atom_id res chain seq x y z
N MET A 1 -10.90 -1.38 18.27
CA MET A 1 -11.12 -1.42 16.82
C MET A 1 -10.70 -2.81 16.34
N SER A 2 -11.45 -3.44 15.44
CA SER A 2 -11.14 -4.78 14.94
C SER A 2 -10.10 -4.71 13.82
N PHE A 3 -8.99 -5.42 13.95
CA PHE A 3 -8.00 -5.56 12.89
C PHE A 3 -8.54 -6.40 11.72
N LEU A 4 -8.05 -6.14 10.51
CA LEU A 4 -8.31 -6.96 9.34
C LEU A 4 -7.47 -8.26 9.41
N THR A 5 -8.06 -9.39 9.02
CA THR A 5 -7.34 -10.67 8.97
C THR A 5 -6.28 -10.65 7.87
N VAL A 6 -5.08 -11.17 8.18
CA VAL A 6 -3.96 -11.29 7.26
C VAL A 6 -3.73 -12.79 6.92
N PRO A 7 -3.60 -13.19 5.63
CA PRO A 7 -3.54 -12.35 4.45
C PRO A 7 -4.87 -11.68 4.10
N TYR A 8 -4.81 -10.38 3.81
CA TYR A 8 -5.96 -9.59 3.37
C TYR A 8 -5.95 -9.48 1.85
N LYS A 9 -7.09 -9.73 1.20
CA LYS A 9 -7.26 -9.61 -0.26
C LYS A 9 -8.37 -8.62 -0.58
N LEU A 10 -8.08 -7.70 -1.49
CA LEU A 10 -9.02 -6.70 -1.96
C LEU A 10 -9.08 -6.71 -3.48
N PRO A 11 -10.21 -7.09 -4.09
CA PRO A 11 -10.44 -6.85 -5.52
C PRO A 11 -10.42 -5.35 -5.82
N VAL A 12 -9.73 -4.95 -6.90
CA VAL A 12 -9.56 -3.54 -7.25
C VAL A 12 -9.66 -3.30 -8.75
N SER A 13 -9.96 -2.05 -9.10
CA SER A 13 -9.74 -1.51 -10.44
C SER A 13 -8.90 -0.24 -10.27
N LEU A 14 -7.66 -0.29 -10.73
CA LEU A 14 -6.72 0.83 -10.62
C LEU A 14 -6.65 1.61 -11.94
N SER A 15 -6.55 2.92 -11.83
CA SER A 15 -6.26 3.82 -12.94
C SER A 15 -5.20 4.83 -12.52
N VAL A 16 -4.63 5.55 -13.48
CA VAL A 16 -3.78 6.71 -13.16
C VAL A 16 -4.57 7.67 -12.26
N GLY A 17 -3.95 8.11 -11.16
CA GLY A 17 -4.58 8.92 -10.11
C GLY A 17 -5.18 8.10 -8.96
N SER A 18 -5.24 6.77 -9.04
CA SER A 18 -5.60 5.93 -7.90
C SER A 18 -4.49 5.96 -6.84
N CYS A 19 -4.87 5.82 -5.57
CA CYS A 19 -3.96 5.68 -4.44
C CYS A 19 -4.44 4.53 -3.55
N VAL A 20 -3.57 3.56 -3.32
CA VAL A 20 -3.77 2.48 -2.34
C VAL A 20 -3.19 2.95 -1.01
N ILE A 21 -3.97 2.86 0.06
CA ILE A 21 -3.57 3.26 1.41
C ILE A 21 -3.67 2.04 2.31
N ILE A 22 -2.56 1.69 2.96
CA ILE A 22 -2.45 0.55 3.86
C ILE A 22 -1.96 1.09 5.21
N LYS A 23 -2.73 0.86 6.26
CA LYS A 23 -2.37 1.23 7.63
C LYS A 23 -2.30 0.00 8.52
N GLY A 24 -1.26 -0.07 9.33
CA GLY A 24 -1.06 -1.15 10.27
C GLY A 24 0.17 -0.93 11.14
N THR A 25 0.54 -1.96 11.90
CA THR A 25 1.73 -1.98 12.76
C THR A 25 2.57 -3.21 12.43
N PRO A 26 3.89 -3.07 12.20
CA PRO A 26 4.77 -4.22 12.00
C PRO A 26 4.82 -5.07 13.28
N ILE A 27 4.74 -6.39 13.13
CA ILE A 27 4.87 -7.33 14.25
C ILE A 27 6.34 -7.70 14.50
N ASP A 28 7.15 -7.72 13.44
CA ASP A 28 8.60 -7.99 13.50
C ASP A 28 9.39 -6.86 12.84
N SER A 29 10.63 -6.70 13.30
CA SER A 29 11.56 -5.67 12.87
C SER A 29 12.15 -5.99 11.49
N SER A 30 12.19 -4.97 10.64
CA SER A 30 12.76 -5.07 9.29
C SER A 30 13.84 -4.00 9.14
N HIS A 31 15.11 -4.41 9.10
CA HIS A 31 16.26 -3.52 9.05
C HIS A 31 16.42 -2.72 7.73
N TYR A 32 15.48 -2.82 6.78
CA TYR A 32 15.70 -2.35 5.40
C TYR A 32 14.67 -1.34 4.87
N VAL A 33 13.78 -0.83 5.72
CA VAL A 33 12.66 0.03 5.32
C VAL A 33 12.30 1.02 6.44
N PRO A 34 11.70 2.18 6.13
CA PRO A 34 11.41 3.26 7.09
C PRO A 34 10.21 2.95 8.01
N PHE A 35 10.10 1.70 8.49
CA PHE A 35 9.11 1.33 9.49
C PHE A 35 9.79 1.29 10.85
N GLU A 36 9.12 1.85 11.85
CA GLU A 36 9.58 1.80 13.23
C GLU A 36 8.91 0.62 13.95
N ASP A 37 9.70 -0.17 14.65
CA ASP A 37 9.23 -1.37 15.35
C ASP A 37 8.10 -1.05 16.32
N GLY A 38 6.99 -1.79 16.20
CA GLY A 38 5.81 -1.63 17.05
C GLY A 38 5.03 -0.31 16.86
N LYS A 39 5.41 0.55 15.90
CA LYS A 39 4.69 1.80 15.61
C LYS A 39 3.76 1.66 14.39
N PRO A 40 2.62 2.38 14.37
CA PRO A 40 1.75 2.44 13.21
C PRO A 40 2.45 3.04 11.99
N PHE A 41 2.10 2.59 10.80
CA PHE A 41 2.53 3.16 9.53
C PHE A 41 1.35 3.56 8.64
N ASP A 42 1.60 4.52 7.75
CA ASP A 42 0.73 4.89 6.62
C ASP A 42 1.51 4.64 5.32
N LEU A 43 1.28 3.49 4.69
CA LEU A 43 1.86 3.12 3.40
C LEU A 43 0.92 3.55 2.28
N ARG A 44 1.44 4.34 1.34
CA ARG A 44 0.70 4.81 0.17
C ARG A 44 1.40 4.41 -1.11
N ILE A 45 0.62 3.81 -2.02
CA ILE A 45 1.07 3.46 -3.35
C ILE A 45 0.21 4.26 -4.34
N TYR A 46 0.81 5.30 -4.92
CA TYR A 46 0.17 6.16 -5.91
C TYR A 46 0.38 5.59 -7.30
N VAL A 47 -0.70 5.48 -8.06
CA VAL A 47 -0.65 5.07 -9.46
C VAL A 47 -0.45 6.31 -10.32
N CYS A 48 0.82 6.63 -10.58
CA CYS A 48 1.21 7.71 -11.48
C CYS A 48 1.16 7.24 -12.94
N HIS A 49 1.35 8.16 -13.89
CA HIS A 49 1.26 7.85 -15.32
C HIS A 49 2.28 6.77 -15.75
N ASN A 50 3.52 6.86 -15.22
CA ASN A 50 4.63 5.99 -15.64
C ASN A 50 5.07 4.99 -14.56
N GLU A 51 4.59 5.10 -13.33
CA GLU A 51 5.11 4.34 -12.19
C GLU A 51 4.11 4.21 -11.04
N TYR A 52 4.44 3.32 -10.11
CA TYR A 52 3.90 3.31 -8.76
C TYR A 52 4.84 4.08 -7.84
N GLU A 53 4.43 5.24 -7.35
CA GLU A 53 5.16 5.98 -6.33
C GLU A 53 4.79 5.45 -4.94
N VAL A 54 5.79 5.04 -4.17
CA VAL A 54 5.63 4.44 -2.84
C VAL A 54 6.10 5.40 -1.76
N LYS A 55 5.20 5.70 -0.82
CA LYS A 55 5.46 6.53 0.35
C LYS A 55 5.16 5.78 1.63
N VAL A 56 6.00 5.95 2.65
CA VAL A 56 5.75 5.45 4.01
C VAL A 56 5.77 6.66 4.94
N ASN A 57 4.70 6.82 5.72
CA ASN A 57 4.55 7.95 6.66
C ASN A 57 4.73 9.33 6.00
N GLY A 58 4.37 9.43 4.71
CA GLY A 58 4.50 10.64 3.90
C GLY A 58 5.85 10.81 3.19
N GLU A 59 6.87 10.06 3.58
CA GLU A 59 8.20 10.12 2.96
C GLU A 59 8.27 9.24 1.70
N TYR A 60 8.87 9.78 0.65
CA TYR A 60 9.12 9.05 -0.60
C TYR A 60 10.22 8.02 -0.41
N ILE A 61 9.93 6.76 -0.75
CA ILE A 61 10.85 5.64 -0.59
C ILE A 61 11.31 5.11 -1.94
N TYR A 62 10.37 4.95 -2.86
CA TYR A 62 10.67 4.30 -4.13
C TYR A 62 9.63 4.61 -5.20
N ALA A 63 10.04 4.47 -6.46
CA ALA A 63 9.16 4.50 -7.62
C ALA A 63 9.39 3.25 -8.46
N PHE A 64 8.32 2.51 -8.75
CA PHE A 64 8.37 1.32 -9.58
C PHE A 64 7.73 1.59 -10.94
N VAL A 65 8.54 1.73 -11.98
CA VAL A 65 8.07 1.99 -13.36
C VAL A 65 7.15 0.89 -13.85
N HIS A 66 6.03 1.27 -14.46
CA HIS A 66 5.05 0.34 -15.03
C HIS A 66 5.69 -0.45 -16.17
N ARG A 67 5.68 -1.78 -16.03
CA ARG A 67 6.05 -2.71 -17.13
C ARG A 67 4.82 -3.24 -17.87
N ILE A 68 3.67 -3.17 -17.22
CA ILE A 68 2.33 -3.46 -17.74
C ILE A 68 1.38 -2.36 -17.27
N PRO A 69 0.27 -2.10 -17.98
CA PRO A 69 -0.67 -1.06 -17.57
C PRO A 69 -1.25 -1.33 -16.17
N PRO A 70 -1.36 -0.32 -15.29
CA PRO A 70 -1.90 -0.51 -13.94
C PRO A 70 -3.37 -0.97 -13.93
N SER A 71 -4.13 -0.72 -15.00
CA SER A 71 -5.51 -1.20 -15.16
C SER A 71 -5.65 -2.72 -15.24
N TYR A 72 -4.54 -3.43 -15.44
CA TYR A 72 -4.51 -4.90 -15.45
C TYR A 72 -4.49 -5.47 -14.03
N VAL A 73 -4.16 -4.66 -13.01
CA VAL A 73 -4.22 -5.08 -11.61
C VAL A 73 -5.67 -5.28 -11.20
N LYS A 74 -6.01 -6.49 -10.74
CA LYS A 74 -7.37 -6.87 -10.30
C LYS A 74 -7.50 -7.13 -8.81
N MET A 75 -6.39 -7.26 -8.09
CA MET A 75 -6.39 -7.63 -6.69
C MET A 75 -5.14 -7.10 -5.99
N ILE A 76 -5.31 -6.64 -4.76
CA ILE A 76 -4.24 -6.28 -3.83
C ILE A 76 -4.24 -7.29 -2.70
N GLN A 77 -3.07 -7.84 -2.39
CA GLN A 77 -2.88 -8.74 -1.27
C GLN A 77 -1.89 -8.13 -0.28
N VAL A 78 -2.30 -8.01 0.99
CA VAL A 78 -1.41 -7.69 2.10
C VAL A 78 -1.18 -8.97 2.89
N TRP A 79 0.08 -9.31 3.15
CA TRP A 79 0.48 -10.53 3.83
C TRP A 79 1.69 -10.28 4.75
N ARG A 80 2.17 -11.34 5.42
CA ARG A 80 3.26 -11.35 6.41
C ARG A 80 2.90 -10.67 7.73
N ASP A 81 3.92 -10.34 8.51
CA ASP A 81 3.86 -10.07 9.95
C ASP A 81 3.47 -8.60 10.22
N VAL A 82 2.19 -8.31 9.95
CA VAL A 82 1.58 -6.99 10.16
C VAL A 82 0.22 -7.14 10.87
N SER A 83 -0.02 -6.30 11.87
CA SER A 83 -1.37 -6.06 12.37
C SER A 83 -2.03 -5.00 11.51
N LEU A 84 -3.07 -5.36 10.75
CA LEU A 84 -3.62 -4.52 9.70
C LEU A 84 -4.86 -3.74 10.18
N ASP A 85 -4.79 -2.42 10.17
CA ASP A 85 -5.90 -1.55 10.60
C ASP A 85 -6.89 -1.30 9.45
N SER A 86 -6.37 -0.96 8.27
CA SER A 86 -7.22 -0.66 7.11
C SER A 86 -6.47 -0.78 5.79
N VAL A 87 -7.22 -1.11 4.73
CA VAL A 87 -6.78 -1.03 3.33
C VAL A 87 -7.86 -0.30 2.55
N LEU A 88 -7.48 0.81 1.92
CA LEU A 88 -8.39 1.66 1.17
C LEU A 88 -7.83 1.94 -0.22
N VAL A 89 -8.73 2.17 -1.17
CA VAL A 89 -8.37 2.63 -2.53
C VAL A 89 -9.12 3.92 -2.81
N ASN A 90 -8.38 5.01 -2.95
CA ASN A 90 -8.92 6.29 -3.38
C ASN A 90 -8.66 6.43 -4.86
N ASN A 91 -9.71 6.38 -5.67
CA ASN A 91 -9.62 6.79 -7.07
C ASN A 91 -9.73 8.31 -7.09
N GLY A 92 -8.67 9.01 -7.53
CA GLY A 92 -8.71 10.46 -7.69
C GLY A 92 -10.00 10.87 -8.40
N ARG A 93 -10.77 11.78 -7.79
CA ARG A 93 -11.92 12.38 -8.47
C ARG A 93 -11.35 13.13 -9.68
N ARG A 94 -11.91 12.83 -10.85
CA ARG A 94 -11.68 13.61 -12.09
C ARG A 94 -11.87 15.09 -11.84
#